data_AF-A0A973PG52-F1
#
_entry.id   AF-A0A973PG52-F1
#
_cell.length_a   1.000
_cell.length_b   1.000
_cell.length_c   1.000
_cell.angle_alpha   90.00
_cell.angle_beta   90.00
_cell.angle_gamma   90.00
#
_symmetry.space_group_name_H-M   'P 1'
#
loop_
_entity.id
_entity.type
_entity.pdbx_description
1 polymer ?
#
loop_
_entity_poly.entity_id
_entity_poly.type
_entity_poly.pdbx_seq_one_letter_code
_entity_poly.pdbx_strand_id
1 'polypeptide(L)'
;MADNVVARKQGEGDAYWLLGGLYEVLASGAETGGAMTVMQMTVPAGMGPPPHTHPGSETVYVLEGTLEYHIGDETVEGGPGSCFHVPAGTWENFEPTSAVRLLVTYLPGGIDEFFAEVGERASARVLPPSEDADAAVQRFLDAAPRYGMQMREPA
;
A
#
# COMPACT_ATOMS: atom_id res chain seq x y z
N MET A 1 30.79 3.72 9.84
CA MET A 1 29.37 3.50 10.16
C MET A 1 28.71 3.05 8.87
N ALA A 2 27.72 2.16 8.90
CA ALA A 2 26.97 1.88 7.67
C ALA A 2 26.23 3.17 7.29
N ASP A 3 26.41 3.64 6.06
CA ASP A 3 25.67 4.79 5.57
C ASP A 3 24.17 4.40 5.49
N ASN A 4 23.29 5.30 5.94
CA ASN A 4 21.83 5.18 5.87
C ASN A 4 21.18 3.97 6.57
N VAL A 5 21.54 3.70 7.83
CA VAL A 5 20.78 2.74 8.67
C VAL A 5 19.40 3.30 9.00
N VAL A 6 18.35 2.58 8.59
CA VAL A 6 16.96 2.83 9.02
C VAL A 6 16.63 1.89 10.17
N ALA A 7 16.29 2.44 11.32
CA ALA A 7 15.81 1.69 12.48
C ALA A 7 14.64 2.45 13.10
N ARG A 8 13.46 1.82 13.11
CA ARG A 8 12.21 2.36 13.67
C ARG A 8 11.58 1.36 14.60
N LYS A 9 11.02 1.83 15.71
CA LYS A 9 10.05 1.09 16.52
C LYS A 9 8.67 1.21 15.88
N GLN A 10 7.75 0.36 16.35
CA GLN A 10 6.35 0.44 15.96
C GLN A 10 5.80 1.86 16.16
N GLY A 11 5.19 2.43 15.13
CA GLY A 11 4.57 3.75 15.19
C GLY A 11 5.52 4.92 14.90
N GLU A 12 6.81 4.69 14.66
CA GLU A 12 7.77 5.77 14.37
C GLU A 12 7.87 6.12 12.87
N GLY A 13 7.19 5.36 11.98
CA GLY A 13 7.14 5.66 10.55
C GLY A 13 6.22 6.83 10.23
N ASP A 14 6.44 7.51 9.11
CA ASP A 14 5.39 8.42 8.58
C ASP A 14 4.17 7.58 8.22
N ALA A 15 2.97 8.09 8.52
CA ALA A 15 1.75 7.33 8.31
C ALA A 15 0.64 8.18 7.70
N TYR A 16 -0.16 7.55 6.86
CA TYR A 16 -1.21 8.20 6.07
C TYR A 16 -2.52 7.42 6.18
N TRP A 17 -3.62 8.15 6.27
CA TRP A 17 -4.97 7.64 6.08
C TRP A 17 -5.39 7.82 4.63
N LEU A 18 -5.89 6.76 4.02
CA LEU A 18 -6.28 6.73 2.63
C LEU A 18 -7.25 5.56 2.40
N LEU A 19 -8.34 5.75 1.66
CA LEU A 19 -9.31 4.69 1.33
C LEU A 19 -9.74 3.88 2.58
N GLY A 20 -9.94 4.55 3.71
CA GLY A 20 -10.30 3.93 4.98
C GLY A 20 -9.20 3.10 5.66
N GLY A 21 -8.00 3.00 5.07
CA GLY A 21 -6.85 2.27 5.63
C GLY A 21 -5.83 3.18 6.33
N LEU A 22 -4.88 2.54 7.01
CA LEU A 22 -3.68 3.17 7.60
C LEU A 22 -2.44 2.61 6.93
N TYR A 23 -1.63 3.50 6.33
CA TYR A 23 -0.45 3.17 5.55
C TYR A 23 0.78 3.79 6.22
N GLU A 24 1.65 2.97 6.77
CA GLU A 24 2.85 3.40 7.50
C GLU A 24 4.11 3.08 6.72
N VAL A 25 4.95 4.09 6.48
CA VAL A 25 6.25 3.97 5.80
C VAL A 25 7.30 3.50 6.80
N LEU A 26 7.79 2.28 6.64
CA LEU A 26 8.82 1.68 7.49
C LEU A 26 10.24 1.99 7.01
N ALA A 27 10.43 2.11 5.69
CA ALA A 27 11.64 2.61 5.05
C ALA A 27 11.25 3.29 3.71
N SER A 28 11.56 4.58 3.56
CA SER A 28 11.19 5.34 2.35
C SER A 28 12.15 5.10 1.20
N GLY A 29 11.72 5.42 -0.02
CA GLY A 29 12.62 5.44 -1.17
C GLY A 29 13.83 6.35 -0.96
N ALA A 30 13.63 7.52 -0.35
CA ALA A 30 14.71 8.46 -0.05
C ALA A 30 15.76 7.87 0.92
N GLU A 31 15.31 7.15 1.96
CA GLU A 31 16.20 6.53 2.96
C GLU A 31 16.97 5.33 2.40
N THR A 32 16.37 4.57 1.49
CA THR A 32 17.01 3.40 0.86
C THR A 32 17.84 3.75 -0.37
N GLY A 33 17.99 5.04 -0.70
CA GLY A 33 18.68 5.48 -1.93
C GLY A 33 17.97 5.04 -3.21
N GLY A 34 16.64 4.90 -3.16
CA GLY A 34 15.77 4.50 -4.26
C GLY A 34 15.68 2.98 -4.47
N ALA A 35 16.34 2.17 -3.65
CA ALA A 35 16.36 0.72 -3.84
C ALA A 35 14.98 0.07 -3.61
N MET A 36 14.27 0.50 -2.57
CA MET A 36 12.95 -0.01 -2.22
C MET A 36 12.17 0.95 -1.32
N THR A 37 10.86 0.80 -1.29
CA THR A 37 10.01 1.35 -0.21
C THR A 37 9.38 0.19 0.54
N VAL A 38 9.43 0.21 1.87
CA VAL A 38 8.78 -0.80 2.73
C VAL A 38 7.69 -0.11 3.53
N MET A 39 6.47 -0.65 3.47
CA MET A 39 5.29 -0.12 4.15
C MET A 39 4.59 -1.21 4.94
N GLN A 40 3.94 -0.82 6.04
CA GLN A 40 2.94 -1.62 6.71
C GLN A 40 1.57 -1.02 6.44
N MET A 41 0.62 -1.84 6.01
CA MET A 41 -0.75 -1.40 5.72
C MET A 41 -1.72 -2.09 6.67
N THR A 42 -2.69 -1.34 7.19
CA THR A 42 -3.84 -1.87 7.93
C THR A 42 -5.11 -1.48 7.19
N VAL A 43 -5.83 -2.46 6.66
CA VAL A 43 -6.98 -2.22 5.77
C VAL A 43 -8.22 -2.95 6.31
N PRO A 44 -9.38 -2.29 6.46
CA PRO A 44 -10.61 -2.93 6.90
C PRO A 44 -11.14 -3.95 5.90
N ALA A 45 -12.01 -4.85 6.38
CA ALA A 45 -12.76 -5.76 5.51
C ALA A 45 -13.61 -4.98 4.50
N GLY A 46 -13.65 -5.45 3.25
CA GLY A 46 -14.42 -4.83 2.16
C GLY A 46 -13.89 -3.48 1.66
N MET A 47 -12.72 -3.05 2.14
CA MET A 47 -11.99 -1.89 1.58
C MET A 47 -10.88 -2.39 0.65
N GLY A 48 -9.94 -1.52 0.25
CA GLY A 48 -8.81 -1.90 -0.59
C GLY A 48 -8.61 -0.93 -1.75
N PRO A 49 -7.48 -1.04 -2.46
CA PRO A 49 -7.23 -0.20 -3.62
C PRO A 49 -8.11 -0.63 -4.81
N PRO A 50 -8.57 0.31 -5.64
CA PRO A 50 -9.07 -0.02 -6.97
C PRO A 50 -8.03 -0.80 -7.79
N PRO A 51 -8.44 -1.52 -8.86
CA PRO A 51 -7.48 -2.18 -9.77
C PRO A 51 -6.45 -1.19 -10.29
N HIS A 52 -5.17 -1.52 -10.11
CA HIS A 52 -4.05 -0.65 -10.45
C HIS A 52 -2.82 -1.42 -10.96
N THR A 53 -1.79 -0.68 -11.37
CA THR A 53 -0.49 -1.21 -11.79
C THR A 53 0.62 -0.36 -11.19
N HIS A 54 1.79 -0.97 -10.99
CA HIS A 54 3.02 -0.26 -10.64
C HIS A 54 4.04 -0.29 -11.80
N PRO A 55 4.85 0.77 -12.00
CA PRO A 55 5.96 0.73 -12.96
C PRO A 55 7.11 -0.20 -12.50
N GLY A 56 7.12 -0.54 -11.20
CA GLY A 56 8.03 -1.49 -10.56
C GLY A 56 7.28 -2.71 -10.02
N SER A 57 7.99 -3.63 -9.37
CA SER A 57 7.37 -4.80 -8.74
C SER A 57 6.94 -4.51 -7.31
N GLU A 58 5.87 -5.19 -6.88
CA GLU A 58 5.36 -5.17 -5.51
C GLU A 58 5.47 -6.57 -4.88
N THR A 59 5.72 -6.62 -3.57
CA THR A 59 5.63 -7.85 -2.79
C THR A 59 4.82 -7.60 -1.54
N VAL A 60 3.77 -8.38 -1.36
CA VAL A 60 2.87 -8.31 -0.21
C VAL A 60 3.03 -9.56 0.63
N TYR A 61 3.22 -9.37 1.93
CA TYR A 61 3.24 -10.43 2.92
C TYR A 61 2.15 -10.19 3.95
N VAL A 62 1.30 -11.19 4.15
CA VAL A 62 0.15 -11.07 5.06
C VAL A 62 0.62 -11.36 6.50
N LEU A 63 0.47 -10.37 7.38
CA LEU A 63 0.81 -10.48 8.80
C LEU A 63 -0.40 -10.92 9.63
N GLU A 64 -1.58 -10.35 9.34
CA GLU A 64 -2.85 -10.62 10.03
C GLU A 64 -4.01 -10.53 9.04
N GLY A 65 -5.13 -11.19 9.36
CA GLY A 65 -6.36 -11.16 8.55
C GLY A 65 -6.31 -12.05 7.32
N THR A 66 -7.30 -11.88 6.44
CA THR A 66 -7.49 -12.65 5.21
C THR A 66 -7.97 -11.75 4.08
N LEU A 67 -7.60 -12.08 2.85
CA LEU A 67 -7.97 -11.35 1.63
C LEU A 67 -8.12 -12.29 0.43
N GLU A 68 -8.82 -11.83 -0.59
CA GLU A 68 -8.70 -12.30 -1.96
C GLU A 68 -7.76 -11.35 -2.71
N TYR A 69 -6.77 -11.88 -3.43
CA TYR A 69 -5.85 -11.08 -4.24
C TYR A 69 -6.06 -11.39 -5.71
N HIS A 70 -6.34 -10.37 -6.49
CA HIS A 70 -6.44 -10.42 -7.94
C HIS A 70 -5.11 -9.96 -8.55
N ILE A 71 -4.43 -10.85 -9.27
CA ILE A 71 -3.13 -10.58 -9.89
C ILE A 71 -3.19 -11.07 -11.34
N GLY A 72 -3.25 -10.14 -12.29
CA GLY A 72 -3.51 -10.46 -13.69
C GLY A 72 -4.86 -11.16 -13.88
N ASP A 73 -4.82 -12.41 -14.32
CA ASP A 73 -6.01 -13.25 -14.55
C ASP A 73 -6.29 -14.25 -13.41
N GLU A 74 -5.50 -14.18 -12.33
CA GLU A 74 -5.61 -15.10 -11.19
C GLU A 74 -6.22 -14.41 -9.97
N THR A 75 -7.09 -15.13 -9.27
CA THR A 75 -7.56 -14.76 -7.93
C THR A 75 -7.05 -15.81 -6.94
N VAL A 76 -6.39 -15.35 -5.88
CA VAL A 76 -5.78 -16.22 -4.86
C VAL A 76 -6.20 -15.76 -3.46
N GLU A 77 -6.74 -16.68 -2.67
CA GLU A 77 -7.01 -16.42 -1.25
C GLU A 77 -5.71 -16.41 -0.43
N GLY A 78 -5.60 -15.47 0.49
CA GLY A 78 -4.44 -15.27 1.35
C GLY A 78 -4.79 -15.08 2.82
N GLY A 79 -3.94 -15.59 3.70
CA GLY A 79 -3.99 -15.38 5.14
C GLY A 79 -2.58 -15.23 5.73
N PRO A 80 -2.41 -15.21 7.05
CA PRO A 80 -1.10 -14.95 7.66
C PRO A 80 -0.04 -15.94 7.18
N GLY A 81 1.10 -15.40 6.70
CA GLY A 81 2.18 -16.19 6.12
C GLY A 81 2.14 -16.34 4.60
N SER A 82 1.03 -15.97 3.94
CA SER A 82 0.96 -15.87 2.48
C SER A 82 1.85 -14.74 1.96
N CYS A 83 2.52 -15.00 0.84
CA CYS A 83 3.37 -14.05 0.13
C CYS A 83 2.91 -13.96 -1.32
N PHE A 84 2.74 -12.74 -1.82
CA PHE A 84 2.36 -12.43 -3.18
C PHE A 84 3.44 -11.55 -3.78
N HIS A 85 3.94 -11.91 -4.95
CA HIS A 85 4.88 -11.09 -5.71
C HIS A 85 4.26 -10.72 -7.04
N VAL A 86 4.17 -9.42 -7.30
CA VAL A 86 3.51 -8.85 -8.47
C VAL A 86 4.57 -8.20 -9.36
N PRO A 87 4.82 -8.74 -10.57
CA PRO A 87 5.75 -8.14 -11.52
C PRO A 87 5.29 -6.76 -12.01
N ALA A 88 6.25 -5.92 -12.40
CA ALA A 88 5.96 -4.60 -12.95
C ALA A 88 4.96 -4.62 -14.11
N GLY A 89 4.03 -3.65 -14.09
CA GLY A 89 2.98 -3.49 -15.10
C GLY A 89 1.85 -4.52 -15.03
N THR A 90 1.84 -5.40 -14.04
CA THR A 90 0.74 -6.36 -13.82
C THR A 90 -0.44 -5.66 -13.14
N TRP A 91 -1.66 -5.91 -13.62
CA TRP A 91 -2.86 -5.41 -12.96
C TRP A 91 -3.10 -6.15 -11.67
N GLU A 92 -3.37 -5.41 -10.61
CA GLU A 92 -3.61 -5.98 -9.30
C GLU A 92 -4.61 -5.19 -8.45
N ASN A 93 -5.28 -5.89 -7.55
CA ASN A 93 -5.97 -5.35 -6.37
C ASN A 93 -6.17 -6.46 -5.35
N PHE A 94 -6.35 -6.09 -4.08
CA PHE A 94 -6.74 -7.03 -3.05
C PHE A 94 -8.03 -6.59 -2.36
N GLU A 95 -8.83 -7.57 -1.98
CA GLU A 95 -10.12 -7.42 -1.32
C GLU A 95 -10.05 -8.13 0.04
N PRO A 96 -9.84 -7.41 1.15
CA PRO A 96 -9.80 -8.01 2.47
C PRO A 96 -11.16 -8.62 2.85
N THR A 97 -11.15 -9.93 3.10
CA THR A 97 -12.31 -10.68 3.61
C THR A 97 -12.44 -10.57 5.14
N SER A 98 -11.38 -10.13 5.81
CA SER A 98 -11.37 -9.62 7.18
C SER A 98 -10.44 -8.40 7.27
N ALA A 99 -10.36 -7.72 8.42
CA ALA A 99 -9.37 -6.66 8.58
C ALA A 99 -7.95 -7.24 8.46
N VAL A 100 -7.14 -6.71 7.55
CA VAL A 100 -5.80 -7.22 7.24
C VAL A 100 -4.71 -6.29 7.75
N ARG A 101 -3.57 -6.88 8.12
CA ARG A 101 -2.30 -6.17 8.26
C ARG A 101 -1.28 -6.78 7.30
N LEU A 102 -0.70 -5.94 6.45
CA LEU A 102 0.19 -6.34 5.37
C LEU A 102 1.55 -5.69 5.54
N LEU A 103 2.61 -6.41 5.23
CA LEU A 103 3.93 -5.84 4.96
C LEU A 103 4.10 -5.80 3.44
N VAL A 104 4.36 -4.61 2.91
CA VAL A 104 4.40 -4.36 1.48
C VAL A 104 5.74 -3.77 1.11
N THR A 105 6.37 -4.31 0.07
CA THR A 105 7.67 -3.86 -0.43
C THR A 105 7.58 -3.55 -1.91
N TYR A 106 8.00 -2.34 -2.28
CA TYR A 106 8.00 -1.84 -3.65
C TYR A 106 9.42 -1.67 -4.16
N LEU A 107 9.67 -2.07 -5.41
CA LEU A 107 10.96 -1.93 -6.08
C LEU A 107 10.77 -1.34 -7.50
N PRO A 108 11.46 -0.25 -7.87
CA PRO A 108 12.29 0.60 -7.01
C PRO A 108 11.47 1.34 -5.94
N GLY A 109 12.15 2.00 -5.01
CA GLY A 109 11.50 2.85 -4.02
C GLY A 109 10.92 4.14 -4.61
N GLY A 110 10.10 4.83 -3.83
CA GLY A 110 9.50 6.13 -4.16
C GLY A 110 7.97 6.16 -4.09
N ILE A 111 7.30 5.01 -3.96
CA ILE A 111 5.82 4.99 -3.86
C ILE A 111 5.30 5.69 -2.59
N ASP A 112 6.13 5.81 -1.55
CA ASP A 112 5.78 6.54 -0.33
C ASP A 112 5.46 8.01 -0.60
N GLU A 113 6.02 8.61 -1.65
CA GLU A 113 5.67 9.96 -2.10
C GLU A 113 4.24 10.03 -2.63
N PHE A 114 3.76 8.98 -3.32
CA PHE A 114 2.37 8.90 -3.76
C PHE A 114 1.42 8.88 -2.56
N PHE A 115 1.67 8.00 -1.58
CA PHE A 115 0.86 7.94 -0.36
C PHE A 115 0.88 9.25 0.43
N ALA A 116 2.02 9.94 0.46
CA ALA A 116 2.15 11.24 1.10
C ALA A 116 1.33 12.34 0.40
N GLU A 117 1.13 12.21 -0.90
CA GLU A 117 0.34 13.14 -1.69
C GLU A 117 -1.17 12.89 -1.56
N VAL A 118 -1.60 11.64 -1.74
CA VAL A 118 -3.05 11.33 -1.84
C VAL A 118 -3.71 11.11 -0.47
N GLY A 119 -2.91 10.72 0.52
CA GLY A 119 -3.36 10.42 1.87
C GLY A 119 -3.33 11.61 2.82
N GLU A 120 -4.16 11.56 3.85
CA GLU A 120 -4.09 12.48 4.98
C GLU A 120 -3.03 12.00 5.97
N ARG A 121 -2.15 12.86 6.48
CA ARG A 121 -1.17 12.47 7.50
C ARG A 121 -1.88 12.00 8.77
N ALA A 122 -1.68 10.74 9.14
CA ALA A 122 -2.36 10.11 10.26
C ALA A 122 -1.85 10.67 11.60
N SER A 123 -2.77 11.20 12.41
CA SER A 123 -2.48 11.73 13.75
C SER A 123 -2.32 10.63 14.82
N ALA A 124 -2.76 9.41 14.52
CA ALA A 124 -2.65 8.24 15.39
C ALA A 124 -2.49 6.95 14.56
N ARG A 125 -1.96 5.88 15.17
CA ARG A 125 -1.80 4.56 14.55
C ARG A 125 -3.07 3.71 14.69
N VAL A 126 -4.16 4.26 14.19
CA VAL A 126 -5.48 3.61 14.12
C VAL A 126 -6.10 3.90 12.75
N LEU A 127 -7.12 3.14 12.38
CA LEU A 127 -7.93 3.42 11.18
C LEU A 127 -8.55 4.83 11.27
N PRO A 128 -8.75 5.52 10.13
CA PRO A 128 -9.36 6.85 10.14
C PRO A 128 -10.77 6.82 10.73
N PRO A 129 -11.18 7.86 11.48
CA PRO A 129 -12.51 7.92 12.11
C PRO A 129 -13.65 8.01 11.09
N SER A 130 -13.43 8.69 9.96
CA SER A 130 -14.33 8.72 8.79
C SER A 130 -13.62 9.40 7.64
N GLU A 131 -13.78 8.90 6.42
CA GLU A 131 -13.26 9.53 5.20
C GLU A 131 -14.40 9.62 4.17
N ASP A 132 -14.42 10.70 3.38
CA ASP A 132 -15.23 10.76 2.17
C ASP A 132 -14.57 9.85 1.12
N ALA A 133 -15.16 8.67 0.93
CA ALA A 133 -14.62 7.62 0.07
C ALA A 133 -14.51 8.07 -1.39
N ASP A 134 -15.51 8.79 -1.91
CA ASP A 134 -15.51 9.25 -3.30
C ASP A 134 -14.40 10.27 -3.53
N ALA A 135 -14.24 11.22 -2.60
CA ALA A 135 -13.16 12.19 -2.67
C ALA A 135 -11.78 11.52 -2.54
N ALA A 136 -11.66 10.47 -1.74
CA ALA A 136 -10.43 9.70 -1.58
C ALA A 136 -10.06 8.94 -2.86
N VAL A 137 -11.03 8.26 -3.47
CA VAL A 137 -10.86 7.58 -4.76
C VAL A 137 -10.45 8.59 -5.84
N GLN A 138 -11.08 9.77 -5.88
CA GLN A 138 -10.71 10.78 -6.88
C GLN A 138 -9.26 11.27 -6.73
N ARG A 139 -8.82 11.58 -5.50
CA ARG A 139 -7.40 11.95 -5.24
C ARG A 139 -6.45 10.86 -5.71
N PHE A 140 -6.80 9.61 -5.42
CA PHE A 140 -6.02 8.43 -5.79
C PHE A 140 -5.89 8.31 -7.32
N LEU A 141 -7.00 8.39 -8.05
CA LEU A 141 -7.05 8.31 -9.51
C LEU A 141 -6.30 9.47 -10.19
N ASP A 142 -6.44 10.70 -9.69
CA ASP A 142 -5.83 11.89 -10.30
C ASP A 142 -4.30 11.92 -10.15
N ALA A 143 -3.77 11.38 -9.05
CA ALA A 143 -2.34 11.38 -8.78
C ALA A 143 -1.59 10.22 -9.46
N ALA A 144 -2.23 9.07 -9.61
CA ALA A 144 -1.58 7.85 -10.07
C ALA A 144 -0.74 7.98 -11.35
N PRO A 145 -1.18 8.69 -12.42
CA PRO A 145 -0.38 8.82 -13.64
C PRO A 145 0.97 9.52 -13.42
N ARG A 146 1.08 10.40 -12.42
CA ARG A 146 2.33 11.13 -12.10
C ARG A 146 3.39 10.22 -11.49
N TYR A 147 2.97 9.08 -10.94
CA TYR A 147 3.82 8.04 -10.39
C TYR A 147 3.97 6.83 -11.33
N GLY A 148 3.54 6.96 -12.59
CA GLY A 148 3.63 5.89 -13.58
C GLY A 148 2.65 4.74 -13.34
N MET A 149 1.66 4.93 -12.47
CA MET A 149 0.61 3.95 -12.21
C MET A 149 -0.58 4.17 -13.15
N GLN A 150 -1.20 3.07 -13.57
CA GLN A 150 -2.51 3.07 -14.22
C GLN A 150 -3.55 2.53 -13.24
N MET A 151 -4.78 3.04 -13.32
CA MET A 151 -5.88 2.64 -12.43
C MET A 151 -7.18 2.52 -13.20
N ARG A 152 -8.09 1.70 -12.67
CA ARG A 152 -9.47 1.54 -13.15
C ARG A 152 -10.43 1.78 -12.00
N GLU A 153 -11.61 2.27 -12.30
CA GLU A 153 -12.69 2.30 -11.31
C GLU A 153 -13.05 0.86 -10.88
N PRO A 154 -13.42 0.65 -9.61
CA PRO A 154 -14.01 -0.63 -9.18
C PRO A 154 -15.26 -0.95 -10.02
N ALA A 155 -15.47 -2.24 -10.31
CA ALA A 155 -16.62 -2.70 -11.10
C ALA A 155 -17.95 -2.66 -10.33
#